data_AF-A0A524QI62-F1
#
_entry.id   AF-A0A524QI62-F1
#
_cell.length_a   1.000
_cell.length_b   1.000
_cell.length_c   1.000
_cell.angle_alpha   90.00
_cell.angle_beta   90.00
_cell.angle_gamma   90.00
#
_symmetry.space_group_name_H-M   'P 1'
#
loop_
_entity.id
_entity.type
_entity.pdbx_description
1 polymer ?
#
loop_
_entity_poly.entity_id
_entity_poly.type
_entity_poly.pdbx_seq_one_letter_code
_entity_poly.pdbx_strand_id
1 'polypeptide(L)'
;MIGGCLDEQRARGRRYLIGDGLSAVDIYWATSCGILDPMSEDRCPMATAFRGTVYGNRNPAIAAVLTPALRAHRNFIYDTHLRLPIVF
;
A
#
# COMPACT_ATOMS: atom_id res chain seq x y z
N MET A 1 15.70 0.88 2.13
CA MET A 1 14.39 1.33 1.61
C MET A 1 13.38 0.19 1.75
N ILE A 2 12.10 0.46 2.05
CA ILE A 2 11.08 -0.57 2.33
C ILE A 2 10.86 -1.56 1.16
N GLY A 3 11.05 -1.10 -0.09
CA GLY A 3 11.01 -1.96 -1.27
C GLY A 3 12.06 -3.07 -1.24
N GLY A 4 13.32 -2.74 -0.93
CA GLY A 4 14.39 -3.74 -0.82
C GLY A 4 14.12 -4.77 0.29
N CYS A 5 13.51 -4.33 1.39
CA CYS A 5 13.11 -5.25 2.47
C CYS A 5 12.05 -6.25 1.99
N LEU A 6 11.04 -5.79 1.23
CA LEU A 6 10.03 -6.67 0.64
C LEU A 6 10.64 -7.68 -0.34
N ASP A 7 11.59 -7.26 -1.16
CA ASP A 7 12.26 -8.13 -2.13
C ASP A 7 13.10 -9.20 -1.43
N GLU A 8 13.84 -8.84 -0.37
CA GLU A 8 14.59 -9.79 0.46
C GLU A 8 13.68 -10.80 1.17
N GLN A 9 12.53 -10.36 1.68
CA GLN A 9 11.54 -11.26 2.31
C GLN A 9 10.98 -12.25 1.29
N ARG A 10 10.60 -11.76 0.09
CA ARG A 10 10.08 -12.60 -0.99
C ARG A 10 11.10 -13.62 -1.47
N ALA A 11 12.37 -13.24 -1.58
CA ALA A 11 13.46 -14.17 -1.89
C ALA A 11 13.60 -15.31 -0.85
N ARG A 12 13.20 -15.05 0.40
CA ARG A 12 13.13 -16.04 1.49
C ARG A 12 11.78 -16.76 1.59
N GLY A 13 10.89 -16.60 0.61
CA GLY A 13 9.56 -17.20 0.61
C GLY A 13 8.58 -16.57 1.62
N ARG A 14 8.91 -15.39 2.16
CA ARG A 14 8.09 -14.69 3.15
C ARG A 14 7.23 -13.62 2.49
N ARG A 15 6.06 -13.36 3.08
CA ARG A 15 5.03 -12.49 2.50
C ARG A 15 4.93 -11.11 3.15
N TYR A 16 5.41 -10.94 4.38
CA TYR A 16 5.35 -9.69 5.13
C TYR A 16 6.66 -8.92 5.04
N LEU A 17 6.61 -7.62 5.33
CA LEU A 17 7.77 -6.75 5.26
C LEU A 17 8.86 -7.12 6.28
N ILE A 18 8.48 -7.63 7.45
CA ILE A 18 9.41 -8.11 8.46
C ILE A 18 8.88 -9.37 9.13
N GLY A 19 9.77 -10.32 9.40
CA GLY A 19 9.39 -11.61 9.98
C GLY A 19 8.60 -12.49 9.01
N ASP A 20 7.88 -13.46 9.56
CA ASP A 20 7.04 -14.44 8.84
C ASP A 20 5.52 -14.22 9.05
N GLY A 21 5.15 -13.22 9.86
CA GLY A 21 3.77 -12.86 10.17
C GLY A 21 3.49 -11.37 10.00
N LEU A 22 2.20 -11.00 10.12
CA LEU A 22 1.77 -9.61 10.08
C LEU A 22 2.49 -8.81 11.16
N SER A 23 2.99 -7.63 10.80
CA SER A 23 3.56 -6.68 11.72
C SER A 23 2.95 -5.30 11.57
N ALA A 24 3.24 -4.41 12.53
CA ALA A 24 2.79 -3.02 12.46
C ALA A 24 3.27 -2.31 11.18
N VAL A 25 4.44 -2.66 10.65
CA VAL A 25 4.99 -1.99 9.46
C VAL A 25 4.16 -2.27 8.21
N ASP A 26 3.53 -3.45 8.13
CA ASP A 26 2.64 -3.82 7.04
C ASP A 26 1.36 -2.98 7.04
N ILE A 27 0.79 -2.76 8.23
CA ILE A 27 -0.42 -1.95 8.42
C ILE A 27 -0.11 -0.47 8.11
N TYR A 28 0.99 0.06 8.66
CA TYR A 28 1.39 1.44 8.39
C TYR A 28 1.71 1.66 6.91
N TRP A 29 2.38 0.70 6.26
CA TRP A 29 2.61 0.77 4.83
C TRP A 29 1.30 0.77 4.05
N ALA A 30 0.41 -0.20 4.30
CA ALA A 30 -0.81 -0.34 3.52
C ALA A 30 -1.72 0.89 3.62
N THR A 31 -1.90 1.41 4.83
CA THR A 31 -2.70 2.62 5.08
C THR A 31 -2.05 3.86 4.47
N SER A 32 -0.74 4.08 4.67
CA SER A 32 -0.01 5.22 4.07
C SER A 32 0.03 5.15 2.55
N CYS A 33 0.20 3.96 1.98
CA CYS A 33 0.20 3.76 0.54
C CYS A 33 -1.17 4.11 -0.06
N GLY A 34 -2.27 3.82 0.64
CA GLY A 34 -3.61 4.28 0.24
C GLY A 34 -3.76 5.81 0.22
N ILE A 35 -2.95 6.54 0.99
CA ILE A 35 -2.94 8.01 0.95
C ILE A 35 -2.11 8.52 -0.24
N LEU A 36 -0.91 7.96 -0.41
CA LEU A 36 0.03 8.36 -1.45
C LEU A 36 -0.42 7.92 -2.87
N ASP A 37 -1.17 6.84 -2.94
CA ASP A 37 -1.71 6.27 -4.15
C ASP A 37 -3.07 5.65 -3.83
N PRO A 38 -4.13 6.45 -3.92
CA PRO A 38 -5.45 5.97 -3.57
C PRO A 38 -5.87 4.83 -4.51
N MET A 39 -6.39 3.75 -3.92
CA MET A 39 -6.93 2.60 -4.66
C MET A 39 -8.03 3.04 -5.62
N SER A 40 -8.26 2.30 -6.68
CA SER A 40 -9.25 2.63 -7.69
C SER A 40 -10.67 2.75 -7.11
N GLU A 41 -11.54 3.49 -7.80
CA GLU A 41 -12.90 3.79 -7.33
C GLU A 41 -13.75 2.54 -7.12
N ASP A 42 -13.58 1.52 -7.97
CA ASP A 42 -14.25 0.22 -7.86
C ASP A 42 -13.83 -0.56 -6.60
N ARG A 43 -12.61 -0.33 -6.10
CA ARG A 43 -12.08 -1.04 -4.93
C ARG A 43 -12.31 -0.30 -3.64
N CYS A 44 -12.00 0.99 -3.59
CA CYS A 44 -12.17 1.82 -2.40
C CYS A 44 -12.79 3.14 -2.86
N PRO A 45 -14.12 3.23 -2.88
CA PRO A 45 -14.80 4.38 -3.44
C PRO A 45 -14.51 5.63 -2.61
N MET A 46 -14.34 6.76 -3.27
CA MET A 46 -14.04 8.03 -2.62
C MET A 46 -14.46 9.17 -3.53
N ALA A 47 -15.05 10.22 -2.96
CA ALA A 47 -15.44 11.40 -3.72
C ALA A 47 -14.28 11.92 -4.59
N THR A 48 -14.54 12.08 -5.89
CA THR A 48 -13.51 12.40 -6.91
C THR A 48 -12.66 13.61 -6.55
N ALA A 49 -13.27 14.61 -5.88
CA ALA A 49 -12.59 15.83 -5.46
C ALA A 49 -11.38 15.60 -4.53
N PHE A 50 -11.30 14.44 -3.87
CA PHE A 50 -10.19 14.05 -2.99
C PHE A 50 -9.03 13.38 -3.75
N ARG A 51 -9.27 12.80 -4.93
CA ARG A 51 -8.25 12.12 -5.73
C ARG A 51 -7.40 13.15 -6.50
N GLY A 52 -6.08 13.05 -6.37
CA GLY A 52 -5.10 13.91 -7.03
C GLY A 52 -4.88 15.28 -6.37
N THR A 53 -5.69 15.65 -5.37
CA THR A 53 -5.62 16.93 -4.65
C THR A 53 -5.18 16.71 -3.21
N VAL A 54 -5.98 15.99 -2.42
CA VAL A 54 -5.76 15.67 -1.00
C VAL A 54 -5.05 14.32 -0.87
N TYR A 55 -5.48 13.34 -1.66
CA TYR A 55 -4.88 12.01 -1.75
C TYR A 55 -4.23 11.81 -3.10
N GLY A 56 -3.08 11.16 -3.12
CA GLY A 56 -2.24 11.02 -4.29
C GLY A 56 -0.96 11.84 -4.17
N ASN A 57 0.13 11.22 -4.59
CA ASN A 57 1.46 11.81 -4.54
C ASN A 57 1.78 12.61 -5.81
N ARG A 58 2.25 13.84 -5.65
CA ARG A 58 2.73 14.72 -6.75
C ARG A 58 4.26 14.85 -6.79
N ASN A 59 4.97 14.31 -5.80
CA ASN A 59 6.42 14.37 -5.75
C ASN A 59 7.04 13.26 -6.62
N PRO A 60 7.84 13.58 -7.65
CA PRO A 60 8.41 12.58 -8.54
C PRO A 60 9.35 11.59 -7.83
N ALA A 61 10.05 12.01 -6.78
CA ALA A 61 10.93 11.13 -6.01
C ALA A 61 10.14 10.06 -5.25
N ILE A 62 8.98 10.42 -4.71
CA ILE A 62 8.06 9.46 -4.06
C ILE A 62 7.41 8.55 -5.11
N ALA A 63 7.04 9.10 -6.27
CA ALA A 63 6.44 8.33 -7.35
C ALA A 63 7.40 7.23 -7.86
N ALA A 64 8.69 7.54 -7.96
CA ALA A 64 9.72 6.59 -8.38
C ALA A 64 9.89 5.40 -7.43
N VAL A 65 9.60 5.56 -6.13
CA VAL A 65 9.73 4.49 -5.13
C VAL A 65 8.42 3.75 -4.85
N LEU A 66 7.28 4.22 -5.37
CA LEU A 66 5.98 3.53 -5.28
C LEU A 66 5.88 2.41 -6.32
N THR A 67 6.70 1.37 -6.14
CA THR A 67 6.80 0.26 -7.08
C THR A 67 5.51 -0.59 -7.14
N PRO A 68 5.26 -1.30 -8.25
CA PRO A 68 4.14 -2.24 -8.34
C PRO A 68 4.13 -3.29 -7.22
N ALA A 69 5.31 -3.77 -6.81
CA ALA A 69 5.45 -4.74 -5.72
C ALA A 69 4.91 -4.23 -4.39
N LEU A 70 5.14 -2.95 -4.09
CA LEU A 70 4.67 -2.29 -2.87
C LEU A 70 3.16 -2.00 -2.91
N ARG A 71 2.61 -1.66 -4.09
CA ARG A 71 1.15 -1.54 -4.28
C ARG A 71 0.45 -2.89 -4.15
N ALA A 72 1.06 -3.94 -4.68
CA ALA A 72 0.57 -5.31 -4.52
C ALA A 72 0.61 -5.74 -3.04
N HIS A 73 1.64 -5.35 -2.29
CA HIS A 73 1.71 -5.58 -0.85
C HIS A 73 0.58 -4.88 -0.09
N ARG A 74 0.31 -3.60 -0.38
CA ARG A 74 -0.86 -2.88 0.15
C ARG A 74 -2.15 -3.68 -0.07
N ASN A 75 -2.37 -4.11 -1.30
CA ASN A 75 -3.57 -4.86 -1.67
C ASN A 75 -3.68 -6.17 -0.88
N PHE A 76 -2.59 -6.94 -0.78
CA PHE A 76 -2.53 -8.16 0.03
C PHE A 76 -2.92 -7.93 1.49
N ILE A 77 -2.41 -6.86 2.12
CA ILE A 77 -2.73 -6.52 3.51
C ILE A 77 -4.22 -6.16 3.67
N TYR A 78 -4.81 -5.39 2.74
CA TYR A 78 -6.26 -5.13 2.77
C TYR A 78 -7.09 -6.39 2.54
N ASP A 79 -6.67 -7.28 1.64
CA ASP A 79 -7.45 -8.48 1.30
C ASP A 79 -7.39 -9.52 2.42
N THR A 80 -6.32 -9.53 3.23
CA THR A 80 -6.06 -10.56 4.23
C THR A 80 -6.37 -10.11 5.66
N HIS A 81 -6.06 -8.85 6.01
CA HIS A 81 -5.98 -8.42 7.41
C HIS A 81 -6.80 -7.18 7.74
N LEU A 82 -7.11 -6.33 6.76
CA LEU A 82 -7.83 -5.08 7.00
C LEU A 82 -9.20 -5.09 6.32
N ARG A 83 -10.01 -4.09 6.67
CA ARG A 83 -11.21 -3.73 5.92
C ARG A 83 -10.94 -2.48 5.11
N LEU A 84 -11.64 -2.32 4.00
CA LEU A 84 -11.53 -1.12 3.18
C LEU A 84 -11.99 0.10 4.00
N PRO A 85 -11.29 1.24 3.91
CA PRO A 85 -11.61 2.41 4.72
C PRO A 85 -12.97 3.04 4.41
N ILE A 86 -13.42 2.92 3.15
CA ILE A 86 -14.68 3.47 2.67
C ILE A 86 -15.44 2.34 1.97
N VAL A 87 -16.67 2.12 2.41
CA VAL A 87 -17.63 1.15 1.88
C VAL A 87 -19.01 1.80 1.90
N PHE A 88 -19.89 1.46 0.96
CA PHE A 88 -21.26 1.97 0.86
C PHE A 88 -22.26 0.82 0.94
#